data_AF-A0A1V9XFQ7-F1
#
_entry.id   AF-A0A1V9XFQ7-F1
#
_cell.length_a   1.000
_cell.length_b   1.000
_cell.length_c   1.000
_cell.angle_alpha   90.00
_cell.angle_beta   90.00
_cell.angle_gamma   90.00
#
_symmetry.space_group_name_H-M   'P 1'
#
loop_
_entity.id
_entity.type
_entity.pdbx_description
1 polymer ?
#
loop_
_entity_poly.entity_id
_entity_poly.type
_entity_poly.pdbx_seq_one_letter_code
_entity_poly.pdbx_strand_id
1 'polypeptide(L)'
;MFQDMLVEASISQQTMARLPRPFQTDCEAYEKGSFRKEWGGYQTHAGCIQECQMRIEQEVCNCTLAYHEYSALFAGRLCAYQVQKMCTDALNKNGMITKCEDCHLGCEQSTYNVRLAGISGYKQTNPKM
;
A
#
# COMPACT_ATOMS: atom_id res chain seq x y z
N MET A 1 -16.79 23.10 3.73
CA MET A 1 -16.48 22.53 5.07
C MET A 1 -17.68 21.69 5.47
N PHE A 2 -17.52 20.39 5.66
CA PHE A 2 -18.59 19.39 5.85
C PHE A 2 -19.03 19.25 7.31
N GLN A 3 -19.09 20.35 8.07
CA GLN A 3 -19.24 20.34 9.53
C GLN A 3 -20.54 19.71 10.04
N ASP A 4 -21.56 19.58 9.18
CA ASP A 4 -22.87 18.99 9.52
C ASP A 4 -23.13 17.64 8.83
N MET A 5 -22.11 17.05 8.18
CA MET A 5 -22.26 15.78 7.48
C MET A 5 -22.10 14.62 8.45
N LEU A 6 -23.19 13.90 8.71
CA LEU A 6 -23.12 12.63 9.43
C LEU A 6 -22.91 11.50 8.42
N VAL A 7 -21.87 10.71 8.64
CA VAL A 7 -21.55 9.52 7.87
C VAL A 7 -21.72 8.31 8.77
N GLU A 8 -22.64 7.44 8.39
CA GLU A 8 -22.81 6.14 9.03
C GLU A 8 -22.03 5.10 8.21
N ALA A 9 -21.14 4.38 8.88
CA ALA A 9 -20.34 3.33 8.26
C ALA A 9 -20.53 2.01 9.02
N SER A 10 -20.86 0.96 8.28
CA SER A 10 -20.84 -0.41 8.77
C SER A 10 -19.48 -1.02 8.46
N ILE A 11 -18.81 -1.54 9.48
CA ILE A 11 -17.48 -2.16 9.35
C ILE A 11 -17.61 -3.65 9.65
N SER A 12 -17.18 -4.49 8.72
CA SER A 12 -17.05 -5.93 8.91
C SER A 12 -15.57 -6.32 8.85
N GLN A 13 -15.06 -6.88 9.94
CA GLN A 13 -13.70 -7.42 10.01
C GLN A 13 -13.73 -8.91 9.63
N GLN A 14 -12.82 -9.31 8.77
CA GLN A 14 -12.56 -10.71 8.43
C GLN A 14 -11.08 -10.99 8.67
N THR A 15 -10.76 -12.06 9.40
CA THR A 15 -9.39 -12.49 9.63
C THR A 15 -9.18 -13.84 8.97
N MET A 16 -8.16 -13.93 8.14
CA MET A 16 -7.73 -15.15 7.46
C MET A 16 -6.43 -15.65 8.09
N ALA A 17 -6.42 -16.92 8.47
CA ALA A 17 -5.23 -17.64 8.90
C ALA A 17 -4.81 -18.63 7.82
N ARG A 18 -3.54 -18.59 7.42
CA ARG A 18 -2.92 -19.47 6.43
C ARG A 18 -1.83 -20.30 7.11
N LEU A 19 -1.55 -21.46 6.53
CA LEU A 19 -0.53 -22.34 7.06
C LEU A 19 0.85 -22.02 6.44
N PRO A 20 1.92 -21.95 7.24
CA PRO A 20 3.27 -21.77 6.70
C PRO A 20 3.74 -23.06 6.02
N ARG A 21 4.99 -23.12 5.55
CA ARG A 21 5.60 -24.38 5.06
C ARG A 21 5.38 -25.53 6.05
N PRO A 22 5.08 -26.74 5.58
CA PRO A 22 5.21 -27.25 4.20
C PRO A 22 3.92 -27.18 3.34
N PHE A 23 2.92 -26.38 3.73
CA PHE A 23 1.66 -26.29 2.99
C PHE A 23 1.77 -25.39 1.75
N GLN A 24 0.90 -25.61 0.75
CA GLN A 24 0.88 -24.83 -0.51
C GLN A 24 0.66 -23.33 -0.32
N THR A 25 0.07 -22.93 0.81
CA THR A 25 -0.14 -21.53 1.15
C THR A 25 1.17 -20.75 1.34
N ASP A 26 2.28 -21.44 1.65
CA ASP A 26 3.64 -20.91 1.81
C ASP A 26 3.67 -19.47 2.36
N CYS A 27 2.96 -19.26 3.47
CA CYS A 27 2.74 -17.91 4.00
C CYS A 27 3.95 -17.43 4.79
N GLU A 28 4.11 -16.10 4.83
CA GLU A 28 5.13 -15.42 5.62
C GLU A 28 4.53 -14.90 6.93
N ALA A 29 5.22 -15.14 8.05
CA ALA A 29 4.79 -14.72 9.38
C ALA A 29 5.32 -13.31 9.70
N TYR A 30 4.82 -12.30 8.99
CA TYR A 30 5.29 -10.92 9.10
C TYR A 30 5.20 -10.32 10.52
N GLU A 31 4.23 -10.77 11.31
CA GLU A 31 4.02 -10.37 12.70
C GLU A 31 5.12 -10.84 13.64
N LYS A 32 5.89 -11.87 13.25
CA LYS A 32 7.04 -12.36 13.99
C LYS A 32 8.33 -11.62 13.64
N GLY A 33 8.30 -10.78 12.62
CA GLY A 33 9.40 -9.92 12.24
C GLY A 33 9.60 -8.76 13.22
N SER A 34 10.63 -7.95 12.97
CA SER A 34 10.88 -6.73 13.74
C SER A 34 9.83 -5.67 13.43
N PHE A 35 9.28 -5.05 14.47
CA PHE A 35 8.48 -3.84 14.34
C PHE A 35 9.31 -2.71 13.72
N ARG A 36 8.80 -2.10 12.65
CA ARG A 36 9.44 -1.00 11.94
C ARG A 36 8.75 0.30 12.31
N LYS A 37 9.37 1.07 13.20
CA LYS A 37 8.77 2.31 13.74
C LYS A 37 8.52 3.33 12.63
N GLU A 38 9.42 3.36 11.65
CA GLU A 38 9.35 4.21 10.47
C GLU A 38 8.08 3.93 9.66
N TRP A 39 7.57 2.70 9.72
CA TRP A 39 6.39 2.29 8.96
C TRP A 39 5.14 2.20 9.84
N GLY A 40 5.26 2.55 11.12
CA GLY A 40 4.16 2.52 12.08
C GLY A 40 3.62 1.13 12.39
N GLY A 41 4.37 0.06 12.09
CA GLY A 41 3.81 -1.29 12.14
C GLY A 41 4.80 -2.43 11.89
N TYR A 42 4.25 -3.64 11.90
CA TYR A 42 4.91 -4.81 11.34
C TYR A 42 4.83 -4.78 9.82
N GLN A 43 5.72 -5.53 9.18
CA GLN A 43 5.68 -5.75 7.75
C GLN A 43 4.31 -6.30 7.34
N THR A 44 3.89 -6.03 6.11
CA THR A 44 2.75 -6.70 5.49
C THR A 44 3.15 -7.18 4.10
N HIS A 45 2.33 -8.03 3.49
CA HIS A 45 2.51 -8.42 2.09
C HIS A 45 2.56 -7.20 1.16
N ALA A 46 1.63 -6.24 1.34
CA ALA A 46 1.62 -4.99 0.58
C ALA A 46 2.89 -4.15 0.83
N GLY A 47 3.33 -4.07 2.09
CA GLY A 47 4.59 -3.40 2.44
C GLY A 47 5.82 -4.08 1.83
N CYS A 48 5.82 -5.41 1.71
CA CYS A 48 6.90 -6.16 1.05
C CYS A 48 7.00 -5.80 -0.43
N ILE A 49 5.85 -5.84 -1.12
CA ILE A 49 5.77 -5.46 -2.54
C ILE A 49 6.25 -4.03 -2.72
N GLN A 50 5.78 -3.12 -1.88
CA GLN A 50 6.14 -1.71 -1.95
C GLN A 50 7.64 -1.47 -1.72
N GLU A 51 8.23 -2.12 -0.70
CA GLU A 51 9.68 -2.07 -0.47
C GLU A 51 10.49 -2.62 -1.65
N CYS A 52 10.05 -3.73 -2.23
CA CYS A 52 10.68 -4.28 -3.43
C CYS A 52 10.63 -3.28 -4.60
N GLN A 53 9.46 -2.68 -4.86
CA GLN A 53 9.30 -1.68 -5.92
C GLN A 53 10.18 -0.46 -5.69
N MET A 54 10.21 0.08 -4.47
CA MET A 54 11.04 1.23 -4.13
C MET A 54 12.55 0.93 -4.26
N ARG A 55 12.96 -0.31 -4.01
CA ARG A 55 14.36 -0.75 -4.21
C ARG A 55 14.72 -0.80 -5.68
N ILE A 56 13.84 -1.37 -6.51
CA ILE A 56 14.00 -1.38 -7.97
C ILE A 56 14.05 0.04 -8.52
N GLU A 57 13.21 0.94 -8.02
CA GLU A 57 13.25 2.37 -8.38
C GLU A 57 14.60 3.02 -8.09
N GLN A 58 15.18 2.73 -6.92
CA GLN A 58 16.53 3.20 -6.59
C GLN A 58 17.58 2.62 -7.53
N GLU A 59 17.50 1.34 -7.89
CA GLU A 59 18.45 0.70 -8.81
C GLU A 59 18.34 1.24 -10.24
N VAL A 60 17.13 1.49 -10.74
CA VAL A 60 16.88 1.86 -12.14
C VAL A 60 16.92 3.37 -12.34
N CYS A 61 16.33 4.14 -11.42
CA CYS A 61 16.09 5.57 -11.56
C CYS A 61 16.92 6.42 -10.58
N ASN A 62 17.64 5.80 -9.63
CA ASN A 62 18.41 6.49 -8.59
C ASN A 62 17.57 7.49 -7.77
N CYS A 63 16.27 7.21 -7.65
CA CYS A 63 15.30 7.96 -6.87
C CYS A 63 14.07 7.08 -6.60
N THR A 64 13.30 7.40 -5.54
CA THR A 64 12.05 6.69 -5.22
C THR A 64 10.85 7.57 -5.56
N LEU A 65 9.82 6.98 -6.15
CA LEU A 65 8.60 7.67 -6.52
C LEU A 65 7.81 8.05 -5.27
N ALA A 66 7.27 9.28 -5.26
CA ALA A 66 6.68 9.88 -4.07
C ALA A 66 5.26 9.37 -3.73
N TYR A 67 4.68 8.48 -4.55
CA TYR A 67 3.36 7.91 -4.29
C TYR A 67 3.41 6.70 -3.34
N HIS A 68 4.61 6.19 -3.02
CA HIS A 68 4.73 5.13 -2.03
C HIS A 68 4.53 5.68 -0.62
N GLU A 69 3.79 4.92 0.19
CA GLU A 69 3.40 5.29 1.55
C GLU A 69 4.61 5.67 2.42
N TYR A 70 5.71 4.93 2.23
CA TYR A 70 6.94 5.11 3.00
C TYR A 70 8.09 5.73 2.19
N SER A 71 7.82 6.34 1.03
CA SER A 71 8.88 6.84 0.13
C SER A 71 9.84 7.81 0.82
N ALA A 72 9.32 8.66 1.70
CA ALA A 72 10.07 9.69 2.41
C ALA A 72 11.06 9.12 3.43
N LEU A 73 10.84 7.89 3.90
CA LEU A 73 11.64 7.23 4.92
C LEU A 73 12.51 6.12 4.32
N PHE A 74 12.04 5.52 3.23
CA PHE A 74 12.69 4.38 2.59
C PHE A 74 13.98 4.77 1.85
N ALA A 75 13.99 5.92 1.17
CA ALA A 75 15.15 6.33 0.40
C ALA A 75 15.47 7.81 0.56
N GLY A 76 16.76 8.10 0.71
CA GLY A 76 17.28 9.45 0.92
C GLY A 76 17.00 10.44 -0.23
N ARG A 77 16.47 9.99 -1.37
CA ARG A 77 16.10 10.86 -2.50
C ARG A 77 14.79 10.45 -3.17
N LEU A 78 13.82 11.37 -3.14
CA LEU A 78 12.60 11.28 -3.93
C LEU A 78 12.81 11.73 -5.38
N CYS A 79 12.07 11.12 -6.30
CA CYS A 79 12.07 11.52 -7.70
C CYS A 79 11.42 12.88 -7.88
N ALA A 80 12.13 13.82 -8.53
CA ALA A 80 11.55 15.08 -8.96
C ALA A 80 10.43 14.84 -9.97
N TYR A 81 9.39 15.68 -9.94
CA TYR A 81 8.18 15.54 -10.78
C TYR A 81 8.50 15.29 -12.26
N GLN A 82 9.50 15.98 -12.81
CA GLN A 82 9.94 15.87 -14.20
C GLN A 82 10.45 14.46 -14.57
N VAL A 83 11.02 13.73 -13.60
CA VAL A 83 11.67 12.43 -13.81
C VAL A 83 10.71 11.27 -13.50
N GLN A 84 9.62 11.53 -12.76
CA GLN A 84 8.67 10.49 -12.33
C GLN A 84 8.11 9.71 -13.52
N LYS A 85 7.61 10.40 -14.55
CA LYS A 85 7.04 9.75 -15.74
C LYS A 85 8.06 8.88 -16.46
N MET A 86 9.30 9.38 -16.63
CA MET A 86 10.37 8.63 -17.29
C MET A 86 10.73 7.36 -16.51
N CYS A 87 10.79 7.46 -15.18
CA CYS A 87 11.05 6.30 -14.32
C CYS A 87 9.94 5.26 -14.42
N THR A 88 8.67 5.69 -14.28
CA THR A 88 7.51 4.79 -14.43
C THR A 88 7.51 4.09 -15.78
N ASP A 89 7.77 4.83 -16.86
CA ASP A 89 7.84 4.26 -18.22
C ASP A 89 8.98 3.25 -18.35
N ALA A 90 10.15 3.51 -17.75
CA ALA A 90 11.29 2.59 -17.75
C ALA A 90 11.01 1.31 -16.97
N LEU A 91 10.38 1.42 -15.80
CA LEU A 91 9.99 0.28 -14.97
C LEU A 91 8.97 -0.61 -15.69
N ASN A 92 7.98 0.00 -16.33
CA ASN A 92 6.95 -0.71 -17.10
C ASN A 92 7.53 -1.41 -18.32
N LYS A 93 8.38 -0.73 -19.11
CA LYS A 93 8.99 -1.31 -20.32
C LYS A 93 9.89 -2.51 -20.03
N ASN A 94 10.58 -2.50 -18.90
CA ASN A 94 11.49 -3.57 -18.51
C ASN A 94 10.82 -4.70 -17.72
N GLY A 95 9.49 -4.64 -17.51
CA GLY A 95 8.75 -5.63 -16.73
C GLY A 95 9.23 -5.74 -15.28
N MET A 96 9.92 -4.72 -14.75
CA MET A 96 10.58 -4.85 -13.44
C MET A 96 9.59 -4.97 -12.28
N ILE A 97 8.34 -4.55 -12.48
CA ILE A 97 7.26 -4.68 -11.48
C ILE A 97 6.96 -6.15 -11.15
N THR A 98 7.17 -7.09 -12.09
CA THR A 98 6.93 -8.53 -11.84
C THR A 98 8.04 -9.18 -11.01
N LYS A 99 9.14 -8.48 -10.71
CA LYS A 99 10.21 -9.01 -9.85
C LYS A 99 9.85 -9.07 -8.37
N CYS A 100 8.73 -8.47 -7.97
CA CYS A 100 8.28 -8.45 -6.57
C CYS A 100 7.36 -9.64 -6.21
N GLU A 101 7.37 -10.70 -7.01
CA GLU A 101 6.60 -11.94 -6.79
C GLU A 101 7.12 -12.79 -5.62
N ASP A 102 8.35 -12.55 -5.15
CA ASP A 102 8.94 -13.24 -3.99
C ASP A 102 8.28 -12.84 -2.64
N CYS A 103 7.35 -11.88 -2.66
CA CYS A 103 6.57 -11.51 -1.48
C CYS A 103 5.41 -12.48 -1.26
N HIS A 104 5.54 -13.34 -0.26
CA HIS A 104 4.49 -14.29 0.12
C HIS A 104 3.33 -13.65 0.88
N LEU A 105 2.14 -14.23 0.80
CA LEU A 105 0.99 -13.77 1.57
C LEU A 105 1.25 -13.92 3.07
N GLY A 106 0.71 -13.00 3.88
CA GLY A 106 0.80 -13.09 5.34
C GLY A 106 0.07 -14.32 5.90
N CYS A 107 0.67 -14.96 6.90
CA CYS A 107 0.05 -16.07 7.61
C CYS A 107 -1.20 -15.65 8.38
N GLU A 108 -1.21 -14.43 8.92
CA GLU A 108 -2.39 -13.82 9.49
C GLU A 108 -2.69 -12.52 8.75
N GLN A 109 -3.92 -12.37 8.26
CA GLN A 109 -4.34 -11.17 7.55
C GLN A 109 -5.75 -10.78 7.96
N SER A 110 -5.90 -9.55 8.46
CA SER A 110 -7.20 -8.96 8.75
C SER A 110 -7.57 -7.97 7.66
N THR A 111 -8.76 -8.14 7.07
CA THR A 111 -9.35 -7.24 6.08
C THR A 111 -10.60 -6.59 6.66
N TYR A 112 -10.73 -5.29 6.46
CA TYR A 112 -11.88 -4.51 6.90
C TYR A 112 -12.73 -4.12 5.70
N ASN A 113 -13.93 -4.66 5.63
CA ASN A 113 -14.92 -4.27 4.65
C ASN A 113 -15.75 -3.12 5.22
N VAL A 114 -15.51 -1.92 4.70
CA VAL A 114 -16.22 -0.70 5.10
C VAL A 114 -17.35 -0.44 4.10
N ARG A 115 -18.59 -0.40 4.59
CA ARG A 115 -19.76 -0.04 3.81
C ARG A 115 -20.34 1.25 4.35
N LEU A 116 -20.51 2.23 3.46
CA LEU A 116 -21.22 3.45 3.78
C LEU A 116 -22.72 3.13 3.88
N ALA A 117 -23.26 3.19 5.09
CA ALA A 117 -24.64 2.86 5.40
C ALA A 117 -25.56 4.08 5.23
N GLY A 118 -25.04 5.28 5.43
CA GLY A 118 -25.81 6.51 5.27
C GLY A 118 -24.93 7.75 5.22
N ILE A 119 -25.36 8.74 4.44
CA ILE A 119 -24.86 10.12 4.51
C ILE A 119 -26.08 11.00 4.74
N SER A 120 -26.04 11.83 5.78
CA SER A 120 -27.07 12.84 6.04
C SER A 120 -26.44 14.22 6.24
N GLY A 121 -27.21 15.28 5.97
CA GLY A 121 -26.72 16.66 6.05
C GLY A 121 -25.85 17.10 4.86
N TYR A 122 -25.73 16.29 3.81
CA TYR A 122 -25.01 16.67 2.59
C TYR A 122 -25.81 17.71 1.79
N LYS A 123 -25.41 18.97 1.86
CA LYS A 123 -25.92 20.03 0.97
C LYS A 123 -25.15 19.99 -0.35
N GLN A 124 -25.78 19.44 -1.38
CA GLN A 124 -25.26 19.49 -2.74
C GLN A 124 -25.37 20.94 -3.23
N THR A 125 -24.26 21.67 -3.21
CA THR A 125 -24.21 23.00 -3.84
C THR A 125 -24.29 22.80 -5.34
N ASN A 126 -25.45 23.04 -5.94
CA ASN A 126 -25.60 23.07 -7.40
C ASN A 126 -24.62 24.10 -7.98
N PRO A 127 -23.64 23.71 -8.81
CA PRO A 127 -22.91 24.67 -9.61
C PRO A 127 -23.90 25.14 -10.68
N LYS A 128 -24.51 26.31 -10.48
CA LYS A 128 -25.32 26.94 -11.52
C LYS A 128 -24.44 27.19 -12.76
N MET A 129 -24.90 26.67 -13.90
CA MET A 129 -24.58 27.14 -15.25
C MET A 129 -24.90 28.63 -15.39
#